data_AF-A0A336LZY5-F1
#
_entry.id   AF-A0A336LZY5-F1
#
_cell.length_a   1.000
_cell.length_b   1.000
_cell.length_c   1.000
_cell.angle_alpha   90.00
_cell.angle_beta   90.00
_cell.angle_gamma   90.00
#
_symmetry.space_group_name_H-M   'P 1'
#
loop_
_entity.id
_entity.type
_entity.pdbx_description
1 polymer ?
#
loop_
_entity_poly.entity_id
_entity_poly.type
_entity_poly.pdbx_seq_one_letter_code
_entity_poly.pdbx_strand_id
1 'polypeptide(L)'
;MNSAEKYHKLIYFLNNKIAYVCGCDILTPNYKYNGRTFFLHLSLTTLYISAIYTINFYWKSQDYFKVLEVFAIGGFAIQGCVKFQLALMMRHELAKQALYLLKIHEKYQSHPRRRIALNNCVDRSALLFKLLALVFILAVLGILVYPVIYWMAFKEKVTFLTLIVPGTDHKSYWGFLFNTFYQVYLLTAAVNGLCVYDGYFMILSIHYTIFTDMFKINLEELAEILHANAFNKRRNAVASKLREVLVEHQVCMKFMDDQNECFATACTMQTWSSTWAMVLSLFILTRYIWMTGAGLILTGFCQLAQYCVIGTIVDIKNDECRIAIYEVPFHLMTKSETQNIEIMLFKAQNPNQLYISGLLPLNVETMTEILKGIYQGFTMLLNFWPSHWKIYQQMPVSMKISLVFLKSTHIIWVWTLFSRSEIEI
;
A
#
# COMPACT_ATOMS: atom_id res chain seq x y z
N MET A 1 -28.00 9.86 4.37
CA MET A 1 -26.89 9.99 5.34
C MET A 1 -25.93 11.04 4.83
N ASN A 2 -25.42 11.90 5.70
CA ASN A 2 -24.50 12.97 5.35
C ASN A 2 -23.14 12.38 4.88
N SER A 3 -22.48 12.98 3.89
CA SER A 3 -21.14 12.59 3.45
C SER A 3 -20.09 12.72 4.56
N ALA A 4 -20.12 13.80 5.35
CA ALA A 4 -19.21 13.97 6.49
C ALA A 4 -19.40 12.86 7.55
N GLU A 5 -20.66 12.49 7.81
CA GLU A 5 -21.00 11.40 8.72
C GLU A 5 -20.54 10.03 8.18
N LYS A 6 -20.71 9.78 6.87
CA LYS A 6 -20.19 8.57 6.21
C LYS A 6 -18.66 8.48 6.34
N TYR A 7 -17.95 9.56 6.04
CA TYR A 7 -16.49 9.63 6.13
C TYR A 7 -16.02 9.42 7.58
N HIS A 8 -16.65 10.11 8.53
CA HIS A 8 -16.35 9.96 9.95
C HIS A 8 -16.57 8.51 10.42
N LYS A 9 -17.69 7.88 10.04
CA LYS A 9 -17.96 6.46 10.35
C LYS A 9 -16.90 5.53 9.78
N LEU A 10 -16.43 5.78 8.56
CA LEU A 10 -15.39 4.97 7.92
C LEU A 10 -14.04 5.08 8.65
N ILE A 11 -13.58 6.31 8.90
CA ILE A 11 -12.33 6.57 9.65
C ILE A 11 -12.43 6.05 11.08
N TYR A 12 -13.56 6.29 11.76
CA TYR A 12 -13.80 5.79 13.12
C TYR A 12 -13.77 4.26 13.16
N PHE A 13 -14.39 3.59 12.20
CA PHE A 13 -14.33 2.13 12.12
C PHE A 13 -12.88 1.63 11.96
N LEU A 14 -12.13 2.22 11.04
CA LEU A 14 -10.73 1.85 10.80
C LEU A 14 -9.84 2.07 12.03
N ASN A 15 -9.88 3.27 12.61
CA ASN A 15 -9.01 3.68 13.71
C ASN A 15 -9.46 3.08 15.06
N ASN A 16 -10.75 3.18 15.41
CA ASN A 16 -11.24 2.85 16.75
C ASN A 16 -11.69 1.39 16.89
N LYS A 17 -11.92 0.65 15.81
CA LYS A 17 -12.23 -0.79 15.88
C LYS A 17 -11.05 -1.66 15.48
N ILE A 18 -10.42 -1.39 14.33
CA ILE A 18 -9.33 -2.24 13.83
C ILE A 18 -7.99 -1.81 14.42
N ALA A 19 -7.61 -0.53 14.30
CA ALA A 19 -6.32 -0.07 14.81
C ALA A 19 -6.20 -0.15 16.34
N TYR A 20 -7.33 -0.01 17.05
CA TYR A 20 -7.40 -0.19 18.50
C TYR A 20 -6.98 -1.60 18.98
N VAL A 21 -7.22 -2.65 18.18
CA VAL A 21 -6.77 -4.02 18.48
C VAL A 21 -5.25 -4.09 18.47
N CYS A 22 -4.61 -3.43 17.51
CA CYS A 22 -3.16 -3.30 17.40
C CYS A 22 -2.55 -2.26 18.36
N GLY A 23 -3.37 -1.44 19.02
CA GLY A 23 -2.91 -0.31 19.81
C GLY A 23 -2.28 0.80 18.95
N CYS A 24 -2.71 0.93 17.69
CA CYS A 24 -2.21 1.91 16.72
C CYS A 24 -3.32 2.90 16.31
N ASP A 25 -4.15 3.34 17.26
CA ASP A 25 -5.20 4.34 17.06
C ASP A 25 -4.62 5.76 16.89
N ILE A 26 -3.72 5.91 15.92
CA ILE A 26 -2.87 7.08 15.69
C ILE A 26 -3.66 8.34 15.27
N LEU A 27 -4.88 8.19 14.78
CA LEU A 27 -5.73 9.33 14.40
C LEU A 27 -6.43 9.96 15.62
N THR A 28 -6.33 9.35 16.80
CA THR A 28 -6.87 9.90 18.04
C THR A 28 -6.03 11.12 18.48
N PRO A 29 -6.64 12.29 18.78
CA PRO A 29 -5.90 13.54 19.08
C PRO A 29 -4.88 13.44 20.23
N ASN A 30 -5.12 12.56 21.21
CA ASN A 30 -4.28 12.36 22.39
C ASN A 30 -3.59 10.98 22.39
N TYR A 31 -3.29 10.42 21.21
CA TYR A 31 -2.61 9.14 21.12
C TYR A 31 -1.25 9.15 21.84
N LYS A 32 -1.12 8.26 22.82
CA LYS A 32 0.13 7.97 23.54
C LYS A 32 0.53 6.53 23.26
N TYR A 33 1.83 6.28 23.37
CA TYR A 33 2.36 4.93 23.25
C TYR A 33 1.76 4.06 24.37
N ASN A 34 0.91 3.11 24.00
CA ASN A 34 0.14 2.31 24.94
C ASN A 34 0.80 0.94 25.13
N GLY A 35 0.42 0.22 26.19
CA GLY A 35 0.90 -1.15 26.43
C GLY A 35 0.63 -2.08 25.24
N ARG A 36 -0.46 -1.88 24.49
CA ARG A 36 -0.76 -2.65 23.27
C ARG A 36 0.22 -2.38 22.13
N THR A 37 0.59 -1.13 21.91
CA THR A 37 1.61 -0.73 20.94
C THR A 37 2.96 -1.37 21.29
N PHE A 38 3.28 -1.40 22.60
CA PHE A 38 4.45 -2.09 23.11
C PHE A 38 4.40 -3.61 22.85
N PHE A 39 3.26 -4.26 23.15
CA PHE A 39 3.08 -5.68 22.87
C PHE A 39 3.19 -5.99 21.38
N LEU A 40 2.63 -5.16 20.49
CA LEU A 40 2.76 -5.34 19.04
C LEU A 40 4.23 -5.21 18.61
N HIS A 41 4.95 -4.20 19.10
CA HIS A 41 6.37 -4.03 18.82
C HIS A 41 7.19 -5.24 19.30
N LEU A 42 6.93 -5.73 20.52
CA LEU A 42 7.55 -6.95 21.05
C LEU A 42 7.22 -8.18 20.18
N SER A 43 5.98 -8.27 19.69
CA SER A 43 5.53 -9.36 18.81
C SER A 43 6.27 -9.37 17.48
N LEU A 44 6.54 -8.19 16.90
CA LEU A 44 7.33 -8.06 15.68
C LEU A 44 8.80 -8.44 15.92
N THR A 45 9.39 -8.03 17.06
CA THR A 45 10.76 -8.41 17.42
C THR A 45 10.89 -9.93 17.62
N THR A 46 9.93 -10.53 18.33
CA THR A 46 9.91 -11.99 18.57
C THR A 46 9.65 -12.78 17.29
N LEU A 47 8.89 -12.23 16.33
CA LEU A 47 8.73 -12.78 14.99
C LEU A 47 10.07 -12.89 14.24
N TYR A 48 10.91 -11.84 14.25
CA TYR A 48 12.23 -11.89 13.62
C TYR A 48 13.18 -12.89 14.28
N ILE A 49 13.21 -12.91 15.61
CA ILE A 49 14.04 -13.86 16.35
C ILE A 49 13.62 -15.28 16.00
N SER A 50 12.30 -15.54 15.96
CA SER A 50 11.75 -16.83 15.56
C SER A 50 12.09 -17.18 14.12
N ALA A 51 12.02 -16.23 13.18
CA ALA A 51 12.40 -16.45 11.78
C ALA A 51 13.89 -16.82 11.65
N ILE A 52 14.79 -16.09 12.31
CA ILE A 52 16.23 -16.38 12.29
C ILE A 52 16.53 -17.76 12.91
N TYR A 53 15.90 -18.07 14.04
CA TYR A 53 16.03 -19.38 14.68
C TYR A 53 15.56 -20.51 13.75
N THR A 54 14.40 -20.32 13.12
CA THR A 54 13.81 -21.29 12.19
C THR A 54 14.69 -21.53 10.97
N ILE A 55 15.25 -20.46 10.39
CA ILE A 55 16.22 -20.55 9.29
C ILE A 55 17.42 -21.38 9.72
N ASN A 56 18.01 -21.08 10.88
CA ASN A 56 19.17 -21.82 11.39
C ASN A 56 18.86 -23.29 11.66
N PHE A 57 17.66 -23.60 12.15
CA PHE A 57 17.21 -24.96 12.41
C PHE A 57 17.11 -25.77 11.11
N TYR A 58 16.33 -25.32 10.13
CA TYR A 58 16.15 -26.03 8.87
C TYR A 58 17.40 -26.04 8.00
N TRP A 59 18.25 -25.03 8.11
CA TRP A 59 19.56 -25.02 7.44
C TRP A 59 20.46 -26.15 7.94
N LYS A 60 20.49 -26.41 9.25
CA LYS A 60 21.22 -27.55 9.82
C LYS A 60 20.61 -28.89 9.41
N SER A 61 19.28 -28.96 9.35
CA SER A 61 18.55 -30.14 8.88
C SER A 61 18.59 -30.37 7.37
N GLN A 62 19.27 -29.52 6.60
CA GLN A 62 19.38 -29.57 5.13
C GLN A 62 18.02 -29.46 4.38
N ASP A 63 16.99 -28.92 5.03
CA ASP A 63 15.69 -28.69 4.41
C ASP A 63 15.58 -27.23 3.91
N TYR A 64 16.14 -27.02 2.73
CA TYR A 64 16.23 -25.68 2.13
C TYR A 64 14.88 -25.13 1.67
N PHE A 65 13.89 -25.98 1.40
CA PHE A 65 12.58 -25.50 1.00
C PHE A 65 11.84 -24.85 2.18
N LYS A 66 11.96 -25.41 3.39
CA LYS A 66 11.45 -24.78 4.61
C LYS A 66 12.15 -23.46 4.92
N VAL A 67 13.44 -23.34 4.59
CA VAL A 67 14.15 -22.05 4.67
C VAL A 67 13.55 -21.01 3.71
N LEU A 68 13.24 -21.41 2.46
CA LEU A 68 12.59 -20.51 1.49
C LEU A 68 11.16 -20.11 1.90
N GLU A 69 10.40 -21.02 2.51
CA GLU A 69 9.07 -20.69 3.08
C GLU A 69 9.19 -19.55 4.12
N VAL A 70 10.20 -19.61 5.00
CA VAL A 70 10.44 -18.55 6.00
C VAL A 70 10.86 -17.23 5.34
N PHE A 71 11.68 -17.27 4.29
CA PHE A 71 12.04 -16.06 3.53
C PHE A 71 10.84 -15.42 2.82
N ALA A 72 9.89 -16.21 2.32
CA ALA A 72 8.66 -15.71 1.72
C ALA A 72 7.77 -15.01 2.76
N ILE A 73 7.59 -15.63 3.93
CA ILE A 73 6.87 -15.03 5.07
C ILE A 73 7.61 -13.76 5.57
N GLY A 74 8.94 -13.80 5.56
CA GLY A 74 9.79 -12.68 5.96
C GLY A 74 9.53 -11.40 5.16
N GLY A 75 9.19 -11.50 3.87
CA GLY A 75 8.83 -10.34 3.04
C GLY A 75 7.66 -9.55 3.63
N PHE A 76 6.57 -10.24 3.97
CA PHE A 76 5.39 -9.64 4.62
C PHE A 76 5.68 -9.17 6.05
N ALA A 77 6.57 -9.84 6.78
CA ALA A 77 7.00 -9.39 8.11
C ALA A 77 7.72 -8.03 8.04
N ILE A 78 8.66 -7.86 7.10
CA ILE A 78 9.38 -6.60 6.88
C ILE A 78 8.41 -5.50 6.47
N GLN A 79 7.48 -5.79 5.56
CA GLN A 79 6.42 -4.87 5.15
C GLN A 79 5.58 -4.40 6.35
N GLY A 80 5.16 -5.32 7.22
CA GLY A 80 4.41 -4.99 8.44
C GLY A 80 5.19 -4.10 9.40
N CYS A 81 6.49 -4.36 9.59
CA CYS A 81 7.35 -3.55 10.45
C CYS A 81 7.55 -2.14 9.94
N VAL A 82 7.84 -1.98 8.64
CA VAL A 82 8.03 -0.66 8.02
C VAL A 82 6.74 0.14 8.13
N LYS A 83 5.58 -0.46 7.79
CA LYS A 83 4.27 0.22 7.93
C LYS A 83 3.97 0.59 9.37
N PHE A 84 4.27 -0.27 10.33
CA PHE A 84 4.11 0.04 11.76
C PHE A 84 4.98 1.24 12.18
N GLN A 85 6.25 1.28 11.76
CA GLN A 85 7.15 2.40 12.07
C GLN A 85 6.70 3.69 11.39
N LEU A 86 6.33 3.64 10.10
CA LEU A 86 5.82 4.78 9.34
C LEU A 86 4.53 5.33 9.96
N ALA A 87 3.62 4.46 10.41
CA ALA A 87 2.39 4.85 11.11
C ALA A 87 2.68 5.69 12.36
N LEU A 88 3.73 5.34 13.11
CA LEU A 88 4.13 6.07 14.32
C LEU A 88 4.86 7.37 13.99
N MET A 89 5.76 7.36 13.01
CA MET A 89 6.53 8.54 12.57
C MET A 89 5.63 9.60 11.95
N MET A 90 4.76 9.21 11.00
CA MET A 90 3.89 10.11 10.25
C MET A 90 2.54 10.35 10.92
N ARG A 91 2.36 9.96 12.18
CA ARG A 91 1.06 10.03 12.89
C ARG A 91 0.42 11.43 12.84
N HIS A 92 1.24 12.47 12.98
CA HIS A 92 0.76 13.85 13.05
C HIS A 92 0.23 14.31 11.69
N GLU A 93 0.95 13.98 10.61
CA GLU A 93 0.53 14.31 9.24
C GLU A 93 -0.70 13.49 8.83
N LEU A 94 -0.75 12.19 9.14
CA LEU A 94 -1.93 11.35 8.89
C LEU A 94 -3.18 11.86 9.62
N ALA A 95 -3.05 12.23 10.90
CA ALA A 95 -4.15 12.81 11.68
C ALA A 95 -4.60 14.17 11.13
N LYS A 96 -3.64 15.03 10.75
CA LYS A 96 -3.90 16.33 10.15
C LYS A 96 -4.63 16.21 8.82
N GLN A 97 -4.19 15.31 7.94
CA GLN A 97 -4.86 15.03 6.67
C GLN A 97 -6.27 14.50 6.89
N ALA A 98 -6.45 13.52 7.79
CA ALA A 98 -7.76 12.94 8.08
C ALA A 98 -8.76 13.99 8.60
N LEU A 99 -8.30 14.89 9.48
CA LEU A 99 -9.11 15.99 10.02
C LEU A 99 -9.37 17.10 8.99
N TYR A 100 -8.40 17.37 8.12
CA TYR A 100 -8.57 18.32 7.01
C TYR A 100 -9.66 17.85 6.04
N LEU A 101 -9.65 16.56 5.68
CA LEU A 101 -10.70 15.97 4.85
C LEU A 101 -12.08 16.04 5.51
N LEU A 102 -12.19 15.79 6.82
CA LEU A 102 -13.46 15.94 7.54
C LEU A 102 -14.03 17.37 7.40
N LYS A 103 -13.18 18.39 7.59
CA LYS A 103 -13.57 19.79 7.42
C LYS A 103 -14.02 20.13 6.00
N ILE A 104 -13.40 19.52 4.98
CA ILE A 104 -13.82 19.67 3.58
C ILE A 104 -15.20 19.07 3.35
N HIS A 105 -15.44 17.86 3.89
CA HIS A 105 -16.74 17.22 3.83
C HIS A 105 -17.83 18.08 4.48
N GLU A 106 -17.55 18.73 5.61
CA GLU A 106 -18.47 19.65 6.28
C GLU A 106 -18.69 20.94 5.46
N LYS A 107 -17.61 21.56 4.96
CA LYS A 107 -17.66 22.83 4.22
C LYS A 107 -18.48 22.75 2.94
N TYR A 108 -18.30 21.70 2.14
CA TYR A 108 -18.88 21.60 0.80
C TYR A 108 -20.18 20.78 0.74
N GLN A 109 -20.75 20.43 1.90
CA GLN A 109 -21.95 19.60 2.01
C GLN A 109 -23.24 20.28 1.54
N SER A 110 -23.30 21.61 1.65
CA SER A 110 -24.50 22.41 1.37
C SER A 110 -24.83 22.48 -0.13
N HIS A 111 -23.81 22.41 -0.99
CA HIS A 111 -23.99 22.50 -2.44
C HIS A 111 -24.36 21.14 -3.06
N PRO A 112 -25.45 21.04 -3.85
CA PRO A 112 -25.94 19.76 -4.34
C PRO A 112 -24.96 19.03 -5.27
N ARG A 113 -24.32 19.74 -6.21
CA ARG A 113 -23.30 19.15 -7.11
C ARG A 113 -22.09 18.62 -6.32
N ARG A 114 -21.59 19.43 -5.38
CA ARG A 114 -20.41 19.09 -4.56
C ARG A 114 -20.69 17.93 -3.61
N ARG A 115 -21.90 17.88 -3.03
CA ARG A 115 -22.36 16.77 -2.18
C ARG A 115 -22.40 15.43 -2.90
N ILE A 116 -22.74 15.40 -4.19
CA ILE A 116 -22.74 14.16 -4.98
C ILE A 116 -21.30 13.64 -5.13
N ALA A 117 -20.36 14.50 -5.52
CA ALA A 117 -18.95 14.15 -5.63
C ALA A 117 -18.36 13.62 -4.31
N LEU A 118 -18.64 14.30 -3.20
CA LEU A 118 -18.21 13.88 -1.86
C LEU A 118 -18.75 12.49 -1.47
N ASN A 119 -20.04 12.22 -1.72
CA ASN A 119 -20.63 10.91 -1.42
C ASN A 119 -20.03 9.80 -2.29
N ASN A 120 -19.86 10.06 -3.59
CA ASN A 120 -19.26 9.09 -4.51
C ASN A 120 -17.84 8.74 -4.10
N CYS A 121 -17.04 9.71 -3.65
CA CYS A 121 -15.69 9.47 -3.14
C CYS A 121 -15.72 8.55 -1.92
N VAL A 122 -16.53 8.87 -0.90
CA VAL A 122 -16.60 8.05 0.32
C VAL A 122 -17.11 6.64 0.04
N ASP A 123 -18.11 6.50 -0.83
CA ASP A 123 -18.67 5.19 -1.20
C ASP A 123 -17.62 4.35 -1.97
N ARG A 124 -16.82 4.97 -2.85
CA ARG A 124 -15.69 4.31 -3.53
C ARG A 124 -14.58 3.90 -2.56
N SER A 125 -14.17 4.79 -1.64
CA SER A 125 -13.19 4.48 -0.61
C SER A 125 -13.65 3.33 0.29
N ALA A 126 -14.92 3.33 0.70
CA ALA A 126 -15.50 2.26 1.52
C ALA A 126 -15.57 0.92 0.76
N LEU A 127 -15.87 0.94 -0.54
CA LEU A 127 -15.87 -0.26 -1.37
C LEU A 127 -14.46 -0.88 -1.46
N LEU A 128 -13.46 -0.08 -1.82
CA LEU A 128 -12.07 -0.55 -1.94
C LEU A 128 -11.53 -1.06 -0.61
N PHE A 129 -11.85 -0.39 0.49
CA PHE A 129 -11.51 -0.85 1.82
C PHE A 129 -12.16 -2.19 2.20
N LYS A 130 -13.46 -2.38 1.90
CA LYS A 130 -14.16 -3.66 2.13
C LYS A 130 -13.56 -4.80 1.29
N LEU A 131 -13.18 -4.52 0.04
CA LEU A 131 -12.52 -5.50 -0.83
C LEU A 131 -11.16 -5.92 -0.25
N LEU A 132 -10.36 -4.98 0.27
CA LEU A 132 -9.10 -5.30 0.97
C LEU A 132 -9.35 -6.18 2.20
N ALA A 133 -10.28 -5.78 3.06
CA ALA A 133 -10.61 -6.53 4.26
C ALA A 133 -11.07 -7.96 3.94
N LEU A 134 -11.87 -8.13 2.87
CA LEU A 134 -12.31 -9.43 2.40
C LEU A 134 -11.12 -10.31 1.97
N VAL A 135 -10.18 -9.78 1.18
CA VAL A 135 -8.99 -10.52 0.75
C VAL A 135 -8.19 -11.00 1.96
N PHE A 136 -7.95 -10.13 2.94
CA PHE A 136 -7.24 -10.51 4.15
C PHE A 136 -7.97 -11.58 4.96
N ILE A 137 -9.28 -11.47 5.13
CA ILE A 137 -10.09 -12.47 5.85
C ILE A 137 -10.00 -13.82 5.14
N LEU A 138 -10.15 -13.84 3.81
CA LEU A 138 -10.04 -15.07 3.02
C LEU A 138 -8.64 -15.70 3.12
N ALA A 139 -7.59 -14.89 3.10
CA ALA A 139 -6.21 -15.37 3.26
C ALA A 139 -6.00 -16.00 4.65
N VAL A 140 -6.47 -15.36 5.72
CA VAL A 140 -6.39 -15.90 7.09
C VAL A 140 -7.18 -17.19 7.22
N LEU A 141 -8.42 -17.23 6.72
CA LEU A 141 -9.24 -18.44 6.76
C LEU A 141 -8.57 -19.58 5.99
N GLY A 142 -7.97 -19.31 4.82
CA GLY A 142 -7.22 -20.30 4.06
C GLY A 142 -6.04 -20.87 4.86
N ILE A 143 -5.25 -20.01 5.52
CA ILE A 143 -4.12 -20.42 6.35
C ILE A 143 -4.59 -21.23 7.57
N LEU A 144 -5.70 -20.86 8.21
CA LEU A 144 -6.21 -21.54 9.40
C LEU A 144 -6.90 -22.87 9.10
N VAL A 145 -7.62 -22.97 7.98
CA VAL A 145 -8.35 -24.20 7.62
C VAL A 145 -7.40 -25.29 7.12
N TYR A 146 -6.29 -24.91 6.47
CA TYR A 146 -5.37 -25.87 5.85
C TYR A 146 -4.81 -26.93 6.81
N PRO A 147 -4.20 -26.58 7.97
CA PRO A 147 -3.67 -27.59 8.89
C PRO A 147 -4.74 -28.51 9.47
N VAL A 148 -5.98 -28.03 9.61
CA VAL A 148 -7.11 -28.85 10.09
C VAL A 148 -7.49 -29.90 9.05
N ILE A 149 -7.61 -29.51 7.78
CA ILE A 149 -7.86 -30.44 6.67
C ILE A 149 -6.72 -31.45 6.54
N TYR A 150 -5.47 -30.97 6.59
CA TYR A 150 -4.30 -31.83 6.46
C TYR A 150 -4.23 -32.87 7.59
N TRP A 151 -4.51 -32.46 8.83
CA TRP A 151 -4.57 -33.38 9.96
C TRP A 151 -5.71 -34.39 9.84
N MET A 152 -6.88 -33.98 9.34
CA MET A 152 -7.99 -34.91 9.12
C MET A 152 -7.66 -35.99 8.07
N ALA A 153 -6.99 -35.60 6.98
CA ALA A 153 -6.66 -36.47 5.86
C ALA A 153 -5.44 -37.37 6.11
N PHE A 154 -4.33 -36.81 6.61
CA PHE A 154 -3.03 -37.49 6.69
C PHE A 154 -2.63 -37.89 8.12
N LYS A 155 -3.39 -37.47 9.14
CA LYS A 155 -3.10 -37.69 10.59
C LYS A 155 -1.76 -37.13 11.06
N GLU A 156 -1.12 -36.29 10.26
CA GLU A 156 0.12 -35.60 10.57
C GLU A 156 -0.14 -34.18 11.07
N LYS A 157 0.72 -33.70 11.97
CA LYS A 157 0.63 -32.34 12.53
C LYS A 157 1.47 -31.39 11.68
N VAL A 158 0.84 -30.35 11.16
CA VAL A 158 1.50 -29.28 10.40
C VAL A 158 1.23 -27.95 11.09
N THR A 159 2.25 -27.10 11.18
CA THR A 159 2.12 -25.75 11.73
C THR A 159 1.52 -24.80 10.69
N PHE A 160 0.78 -23.77 11.12
CA PHE A 160 0.11 -22.80 10.24
C PHE A 160 1.12 -21.98 9.41
N LEU A 161 2.18 -21.56 10.09
CA LEU A 161 3.36 -20.96 9.51
C LEU A 161 4.55 -21.90 9.77
N THR A 162 5.56 -21.83 8.91
CA THR A 162 6.80 -22.61 9.03
C THR A 162 7.66 -22.18 10.23
N LEU A 163 7.26 -21.11 10.93
CA LEU A 163 7.98 -20.51 12.04
C LEU A 163 7.97 -21.39 13.29
N ILE A 164 9.14 -21.52 13.92
CA ILE A 164 9.34 -22.22 15.18
C ILE A 164 9.75 -21.19 16.24
N VAL A 165 9.03 -21.16 17.36
CA VAL A 165 9.41 -20.31 18.50
C VAL A 165 10.66 -20.88 19.18
N PRO A 166 11.70 -20.06 19.40
CA PRO A 166 12.92 -20.49 20.09
C PRO A 166 12.63 -21.13 21.44
N GLY A 167 13.29 -22.25 21.75
CA GLY A 167 13.14 -22.94 23.03
C GLY A 167 11.92 -23.86 23.13
N THR A 168 11.10 -23.98 22.08
CA THR A 168 9.99 -24.94 22.03
C THR A 168 10.35 -26.17 21.19
N ASP A 169 10.08 -27.36 21.71
CA ASP A 169 10.15 -28.57 20.90
C ASP A 169 8.84 -28.74 20.11
N HIS A 170 8.89 -28.46 18.82
CA HIS A 170 7.76 -28.60 17.89
C HIS A 170 7.23 -30.04 17.79
N LYS A 171 8.00 -31.04 18.23
CA LYS A 171 7.57 -32.45 18.29
C LYS A 171 6.80 -32.78 19.56
N SER A 172 7.03 -32.03 20.63
CA SER A 172 6.29 -32.17 21.89
C SER A 172 4.88 -31.62 21.75
N TYR A 173 3.89 -32.28 22.37
CA TYR A 173 2.49 -31.86 22.33
C TYR A 173 2.31 -30.41 22.84
N TRP A 174 2.96 -30.08 23.96
CA TRP A 174 2.88 -28.74 24.56
C TRP A 174 3.61 -27.68 23.74
N GLY A 175 4.76 -28.03 23.13
CA GLY A 175 5.49 -27.12 22.25
C GLY A 175 4.72 -26.80 20.97
N PHE A 176 4.08 -27.82 20.37
CA PHE A 176 3.21 -27.64 19.21
C PHE A 176 2.00 -26.74 19.53
N LEU A 177 1.35 -26.95 20.67
CA LEU A 177 0.19 -26.17 21.08
C LEU A 177 0.56 -24.70 21.34
N PHE A 178 1.67 -24.46 22.04
CA PHE A 178 2.17 -23.11 22.28
C PHE A 178 2.54 -22.38 20.98
N ASN A 179 3.27 -23.06 20.08
CA ASN A 179 3.62 -22.50 18.78
C ASN A 179 2.37 -22.16 17.95
N THR A 180 1.35 -23.02 18.01
CA THR A 180 0.06 -22.80 17.34
C THR A 180 -0.63 -21.53 17.84
N PHE A 181 -0.82 -21.38 19.15
CA PHE A 181 -1.47 -20.19 19.71
C PHE A 181 -0.70 -18.91 19.39
N TYR A 182 0.62 -18.96 19.47
CA TYR A 182 1.47 -17.83 19.13
C TYR A 182 1.37 -17.45 17.64
N GLN A 183 1.36 -18.42 16.72
CA GLN A 183 1.19 -18.16 15.29
C GLN A 183 -0.18 -17.57 14.94
N VAL A 184 -1.26 -18.05 15.57
CA VAL A 184 -2.62 -17.50 15.37
C VAL A 184 -2.69 -16.05 15.85
N TYR A 185 -2.07 -15.74 16.99
CA TYR A 185 -1.95 -14.38 17.50
C TYR A 185 -1.17 -13.48 16.54
N LEU A 186 0.01 -13.92 16.07
CA LEU A 186 0.83 -13.17 15.10
C LEU A 186 0.08 -12.90 13.80
N LEU A 187 -0.63 -13.89 13.26
CA LEU A 187 -1.40 -13.75 12.03
C LEU A 187 -2.51 -12.72 12.20
N THR A 188 -3.23 -12.77 13.33
CA THR A 188 -4.29 -11.80 13.67
C THR A 188 -3.72 -10.39 13.80
N ALA A 189 -2.58 -10.24 14.48
CA ALA A 189 -1.92 -8.95 14.66
C ALA A 189 -1.41 -8.38 13.32
N ALA A 190 -0.81 -9.22 12.47
CA ALA A 190 -0.29 -8.83 11.16
C ALA A 190 -1.42 -8.36 10.24
N VAL A 191 -2.52 -9.09 10.17
CA VAL A 191 -3.67 -8.76 9.30
C VAL A 191 -4.33 -7.46 9.74
N ASN A 192 -4.59 -7.29 11.04
CA ASN A 192 -5.16 -6.03 11.53
C ASN A 192 -4.20 -4.85 11.27
N GLY A 193 -2.90 -5.02 11.54
CA GLY A 193 -1.90 -3.97 11.34
C GLY A 193 -1.75 -3.54 9.88
N LEU A 194 -1.62 -4.51 8.97
CA LEU A 194 -1.53 -4.27 7.53
C LEU A 194 -2.83 -3.65 6.99
N CYS A 195 -4.00 -4.19 7.38
CA CYS A 195 -5.29 -3.67 6.95
C CYS A 195 -5.53 -2.22 7.40
N VAL A 196 -5.04 -1.83 8.57
CA VAL A 196 -5.15 -0.47 9.09
C VAL A 196 -4.34 0.51 8.25
N TYR A 197 -3.05 0.22 8.05
CA TYR A 197 -2.18 1.12 7.33
C TYR A 197 -2.58 1.24 5.86
N ASP A 198 -2.89 0.12 5.22
CA ASP A 198 -3.36 0.09 3.84
C ASP A 198 -4.71 0.81 3.74
N GLY A 199 -5.57 0.65 4.74
CA GLY A 199 -6.81 1.43 4.87
C GLY A 199 -6.56 2.93 4.93
N TYR A 200 -5.56 3.41 5.68
CA TYR A 200 -5.21 4.83 5.72
C TYR A 200 -4.74 5.34 4.37
N PHE A 201 -3.85 4.60 3.71
CA PHE A 201 -3.42 4.91 2.34
C PHE A 201 -4.61 5.01 1.39
N MET A 202 -5.45 3.97 1.32
CA MET A 202 -6.59 3.96 0.40
C MET A 202 -7.57 5.10 0.65
N ILE A 203 -7.97 5.31 1.90
CA ILE A 203 -8.95 6.36 2.22
C ILE A 203 -8.34 7.71 1.91
N LEU A 204 -7.16 8.05 2.44
CA LEU A 204 -6.60 9.40 2.29
C LEU A 204 -6.24 9.71 0.84
N SER A 205 -5.63 8.78 0.11
CA SER A 205 -5.19 9.03 -1.28
C SER A 205 -6.37 9.14 -2.25
N ILE A 206 -7.44 8.34 -2.11
CA ILE A 206 -8.63 8.46 -2.96
C ILE A 206 -9.31 9.82 -2.78
N HIS A 207 -9.24 10.43 -1.60
CA HIS A 207 -9.85 11.74 -1.36
C HIS A 207 -9.18 12.87 -2.14
N TYR A 208 -8.05 12.63 -2.82
CA TYR A 208 -7.56 13.50 -3.89
C TYR A 208 -8.61 13.78 -4.98
N THR A 209 -9.45 12.79 -5.27
CA THR A 209 -10.56 12.92 -6.25
C THR A 209 -11.53 14.03 -5.89
N ILE A 210 -11.75 14.32 -4.60
CA ILE A 210 -12.62 15.42 -4.18
C ILE A 210 -12.01 16.76 -4.54
N PHE A 211 -10.72 16.95 -4.28
CA PHE A 211 -10.04 18.21 -4.58
C PHE A 211 -10.09 18.52 -6.08
N THR A 212 -9.81 17.52 -6.91
CA THR A 212 -9.87 17.65 -8.37
C THR A 212 -11.30 17.89 -8.88
N ASP A 213 -12.29 17.20 -8.34
CA ASP A 213 -13.69 17.44 -8.71
C ASP A 213 -14.18 18.82 -8.27
N MET A 214 -13.77 19.33 -7.10
CA MET A 214 -14.11 20.68 -6.65
C MET A 214 -13.46 21.74 -7.54
N PHE A 215 -12.18 21.55 -7.86
CA PHE A 215 -11.43 22.42 -8.74
C PHE A 215 -12.11 22.56 -10.12
N LYS A 216 -12.56 21.45 -10.71
CA LYS A 216 -13.31 21.48 -11.98
C LYS A 216 -14.63 22.23 -11.89
N ILE A 217 -15.42 21.99 -10.83
CA ILE A 217 -16.67 22.73 -10.63
C ILE A 217 -16.39 24.24 -10.58
N ASN A 218 -15.29 24.66 -9.95
CA ASN A 218 -14.93 26.06 -9.88
C ASN A 218 -14.38 26.62 -11.21
N LEU A 219 -13.77 25.80 -12.06
CA LEU A 219 -13.43 26.16 -13.45
C LEU A 219 -14.67 26.32 -14.33
N GLU A 220 -15.67 25.43 -14.19
CA GLU A 220 -16.95 25.53 -14.88
C GLU A 220 -17.69 26.83 -14.48
N GLU A 221 -17.77 27.12 -13.18
CA GLU A 221 -18.34 28.37 -12.66
C GLU A 221 -17.59 29.61 -13.19
N LEU A 222 -16.25 29.53 -13.34
CA LEU A 222 -15.45 30.61 -13.95
C LEU A 222 -15.81 30.80 -15.44
N ALA A 223 -15.98 29.72 -16.19
CA ALA A 223 -16.39 29.77 -17.59
C ALA A 223 -17.80 30.39 -17.73
N GLU A 224 -18.75 30.02 -16.87
CA GLU A 224 -20.09 30.62 -16.84
C GLU A 224 -20.05 32.15 -16.61
N ILE A 225 -19.21 32.62 -15.68
CA ILE A 225 -19.03 34.06 -15.41
C ILE A 225 -18.43 34.78 -16.62
N LEU A 226 -17.50 34.13 -17.34
CA LEU A 226 -16.88 34.68 -18.55
C LEU A 226 -17.88 34.79 -19.71
N HIS A 227 -18.85 33.90 -19.81
CA HIS A 227 -19.91 33.99 -20.82
C HIS A 227 -21.03 34.99 -20.48
N ALA A 228 -21.11 35.47 -19.23
CA ALA A 228 -22.15 36.42 -18.83
C ALA A 228 -21.94 37.83 -19.43
N ASN A 229 -23.01 38.43 -19.97
CA ASN A 229 -23.00 39.66 -20.78
C ASN A 229 -22.90 41.00 -20.01
N ALA A 230 -22.30 41.06 -18.82
CA ALA A 230 -22.26 42.27 -17.98
C ALA A 230 -20.84 42.81 -17.71
N PHE A 231 -20.22 43.48 -18.69
CA PHE A 231 -18.78 43.85 -18.72
C PHE A 231 -18.17 44.48 -17.45
N ASN A 232 -18.83 45.43 -16.77
CA ASN A 232 -18.20 46.16 -15.66
C ASN A 232 -18.33 45.48 -14.28
N LYS A 233 -19.45 44.82 -13.96
CA LYS A 233 -19.57 44.00 -12.73
C LYS A 233 -18.84 42.65 -12.86
N ARG A 234 -18.61 42.19 -14.09
CA ARG A 234 -17.93 40.94 -14.44
C ARG A 234 -16.46 40.92 -14.02
N ARG A 235 -15.71 42.03 -14.12
CA ARG A 235 -14.25 41.97 -13.95
C ARG A 235 -13.79 41.66 -12.52
N ASN A 236 -14.44 42.24 -11.52
CA ASN A 236 -14.15 41.91 -10.11
C ASN A 236 -14.58 40.48 -9.77
N ALA A 237 -15.69 40.00 -10.34
CA ALA A 237 -16.16 38.64 -10.16
C ALA A 237 -15.21 37.61 -10.80
N VAL A 238 -14.75 37.85 -12.03
CA VAL A 238 -13.75 37.03 -12.73
C VAL A 238 -12.44 36.99 -11.95
N ALA A 239 -11.90 38.14 -11.54
CA ALA A 239 -10.65 38.20 -10.77
C ALA A 239 -10.76 37.46 -9.43
N SER A 240 -11.89 37.63 -8.72
CA SER A 240 -12.15 36.91 -7.47
C SER A 240 -12.25 35.41 -7.69
N LYS A 241 -12.98 34.97 -8.72
CA LYS A 241 -13.17 33.54 -9.01
C LYS A 241 -11.88 32.89 -9.51
N LEU A 242 -11.12 33.57 -10.36
CA LEU A 242 -9.81 33.12 -10.81
C LEU A 242 -8.86 32.93 -9.62
N ARG A 243 -8.85 33.86 -8.65
CA ARG A 243 -8.06 33.70 -7.43
C ARG A 243 -8.47 32.47 -6.64
N GLU A 244 -9.78 32.18 -6.52
CA GLU A 244 -10.29 30.97 -5.87
C GLU A 244 -9.77 29.71 -6.58
N VAL A 245 -9.90 29.65 -7.91
CA VAL A 245 -9.42 28.54 -8.75
C VAL A 245 -7.91 28.32 -8.58
N LEU A 246 -7.10 29.38 -8.60
CA LEU A 246 -5.65 29.28 -8.41
C LEU A 246 -5.28 28.74 -7.03
N VAL A 247 -5.95 29.20 -5.98
CA VAL A 247 -5.73 28.71 -4.62
C VAL A 247 -6.13 27.24 -4.52
N GLU A 248 -7.23 26.83 -5.13
CA GLU A 248 -7.64 25.43 -5.13
C GLU A 248 -6.69 24.52 -5.90
N HIS A 249 -6.16 24.97 -7.04
CA HIS A 249 -5.12 24.23 -7.77
C HIS A 249 -3.87 24.03 -6.91
N GLN A 250 -3.44 25.08 -6.19
CA GLN A 250 -2.32 24.98 -5.24
C GLN A 250 -2.60 24.00 -4.09
N VAL A 251 -3.84 23.98 -3.59
CA VAL A 251 -4.27 23.00 -2.56
C VAL A 251 -4.22 21.58 -3.13
N CYS A 252 -4.65 21.34 -4.38
CA CYS A 252 -4.55 20.03 -5.03
C CYS A 252 -3.09 19.55 -5.10
N MET A 253 -2.20 20.40 -5.63
CA MET A 253 -0.77 20.06 -5.76
C MET A 253 -0.14 19.77 -4.40
N LYS A 254 -0.37 20.65 -3.40
CA LYS A 254 0.17 20.48 -2.06
C LYS A 254 -0.36 19.22 -1.38
N PHE A 255 -1.65 18.92 -1.52
CA PHE A 255 -2.22 17.70 -0.96
C PHE A 255 -1.55 16.47 -1.55
N MET A 256 -1.27 16.45 -2.86
CA MET A 256 -0.58 15.35 -3.50
C MET A 256 0.88 15.21 -3.05
N ASP A 257 1.59 16.33 -2.86
CA ASP A 257 2.95 16.32 -2.29
C ASP A 257 2.94 15.73 -0.87
N ASP A 258 2.01 16.19 -0.02
CA ASP A 258 1.85 15.68 1.35
C ASP A 258 1.49 14.17 1.34
N GLN A 259 0.70 13.69 0.36
CA GLN A 259 0.42 12.26 0.20
C GLN A 259 1.68 11.48 -0.19
N ASN A 260 2.42 11.96 -1.18
CA ASN A 260 3.62 11.30 -1.67
C ASN A 260 4.70 11.22 -0.57
N GLU A 261 4.91 12.29 0.20
CA GLU A 261 5.83 12.28 1.35
C GLU A 261 5.42 11.25 2.42
N CYS A 262 4.12 11.14 2.72
CA CYS A 262 3.62 10.18 3.71
C CYS A 262 3.73 8.72 3.27
N PHE A 263 3.52 8.44 1.98
CA PHE A 263 3.27 7.07 1.51
C PHE A 263 4.30 6.50 0.53
N ALA A 264 5.22 7.30 -0.04
CA ALA A 264 6.20 6.80 -1.02
C ALA A 264 7.04 5.63 -0.47
N THR A 265 7.54 5.75 0.76
CA THR A 265 8.30 4.66 1.42
C THR A 265 7.47 3.41 1.60
N ALA A 266 6.19 3.55 1.99
CA ALA A 266 5.29 2.41 2.15
C ALA A 266 4.96 1.74 0.82
N CYS A 267 4.73 2.51 -0.25
CA CYS A 267 4.48 1.99 -1.60
C CYS A 267 5.69 1.22 -2.14
N THR A 268 6.89 1.74 -1.87
CA THR A 268 8.16 1.08 -2.21
C THR A 268 8.29 -0.26 -1.50
N MET A 269 8.11 -0.24 -0.18
CA MET A 269 8.22 -1.45 0.63
C MET A 269 7.15 -2.49 0.27
N GLN A 270 5.91 -2.05 0.00
CA GLN A 270 4.82 -2.90 -0.48
C GLN A 270 5.19 -3.63 -1.77
N THR A 271 5.67 -2.87 -2.76
CA THR A 271 6.03 -3.41 -4.07
C THR A 271 7.16 -4.43 -3.97
N TRP A 272 8.22 -4.08 -3.24
CA TRP A 272 9.38 -4.95 -3.06
C TRP A 272 9.03 -6.25 -2.31
N SER A 273 8.34 -6.13 -1.17
CA SER A 273 7.96 -7.31 -0.35
C SER A 273 7.00 -8.25 -1.06
N SER A 274 6.01 -7.72 -1.77
CA SER A 274 5.03 -8.53 -2.51
C SER A 274 5.69 -9.28 -3.65
N THR A 275 6.56 -8.59 -4.41
CA THR A 275 7.35 -9.20 -5.49
C THR A 275 8.21 -10.33 -4.97
N TRP A 276 8.98 -10.08 -3.90
CA TRP A 276 9.83 -11.07 -3.26
C TRP A 276 9.04 -12.31 -2.78
N ALA A 277 7.96 -12.08 -2.03
CA ALA A 277 7.16 -13.15 -1.48
C ALA A 277 6.44 -13.97 -2.57
N MET A 278 5.95 -13.33 -3.63
CA MET A 278 5.30 -14.01 -4.76
C MET A 278 6.29 -14.88 -5.54
N VAL A 279 7.49 -14.38 -5.86
CA VAL A 279 8.52 -15.15 -6.56
C VAL A 279 8.89 -16.42 -5.79
N LEU A 280 9.17 -16.28 -4.49
CA LEU A 280 9.53 -17.44 -3.66
C LEU A 280 8.37 -18.42 -3.50
N SER A 281 7.15 -17.92 -3.27
CA SER A 281 5.96 -18.76 -3.11
C SER A 281 5.62 -19.54 -4.38
N LEU A 282 5.71 -18.89 -5.56
CA LEU A 282 5.52 -19.56 -6.85
C LEU A 282 6.54 -20.67 -7.06
N PHE A 283 7.82 -20.40 -6.75
CA PHE A 283 8.87 -21.41 -6.86
C PHE A 283 8.60 -22.62 -5.95
N ILE A 284 8.21 -22.40 -4.69
CA ILE A 284 7.90 -23.48 -3.74
C ILE A 284 6.70 -24.31 -4.21
N LEU A 285 5.64 -23.66 -4.72
CA LEU A 285 4.43 -24.34 -5.22
C LEU A 285 4.70 -25.32 -6.37
N THR A 286 5.74 -25.10 -7.17
CA THR A 286 6.14 -26.06 -8.23
C THR A 286 6.75 -27.36 -7.68
N ARG A 287 7.17 -27.38 -6.40
CA ARG A 287 7.86 -28.50 -5.78
C ARG A 287 6.95 -29.33 -4.89
N TYR A 288 6.09 -28.67 -4.12
CA TYR A 288 5.06 -29.32 -3.32
C TYR A 288 3.92 -28.34 -3.04
N ILE A 289 2.79 -28.90 -2.66
CA ILE A 289 1.59 -28.14 -2.35
C ILE A 289 1.82 -27.39 -1.02
N TRP A 290 2.02 -26.08 -1.12
CA TRP A 290 2.14 -25.18 0.03
C TRP A 290 1.01 -24.15 0.05
N MET A 291 -0.09 -24.48 0.73
CA MET A 291 -1.31 -23.65 0.74
C MET A 291 -1.08 -22.25 1.31
N THR A 292 -0.21 -22.10 2.32
CA THR A 292 0.18 -20.78 2.83
C THR A 292 0.82 -19.94 1.73
N GLY A 293 1.70 -20.53 0.89
CA GLY A 293 2.29 -19.86 -0.26
C GLY A 293 1.26 -19.40 -1.30
N ALA A 294 0.23 -20.22 -1.58
CA ALA A 294 -0.87 -19.83 -2.46
C ALA A 294 -1.66 -18.63 -1.89
N GLY A 295 -1.91 -18.61 -0.58
CA GLY A 295 -2.52 -17.47 0.11
C GLY A 295 -1.68 -16.20 0.07
N LEU A 296 -0.35 -16.32 0.22
CA LEU A 296 0.59 -15.20 0.11
C LEU A 296 0.63 -14.61 -1.31
N ILE A 297 0.56 -15.45 -2.35
CA ILE A 297 0.49 -15.00 -3.75
C ILE A 297 -0.78 -14.19 -3.99
N LEU A 298 -1.93 -14.75 -3.60
CA LEU A 298 -3.21 -14.07 -3.78
C LEU A 298 -3.24 -12.74 -3.03
N THR A 299 -2.79 -12.72 -1.78
CA THR A 299 -2.76 -11.51 -0.94
C THR A 299 -1.80 -10.47 -1.53
N GLY A 300 -0.58 -10.87 -1.91
CA GLY A 300 0.42 -9.98 -2.50
C GLY A 300 -0.04 -9.38 -3.81
N PHE A 301 -0.66 -10.18 -4.69
CA PHE A 301 -1.24 -9.71 -5.94
C PHE A 301 -2.37 -8.70 -5.71
N CYS A 302 -3.33 -9.03 -4.84
CA CYS A 302 -4.45 -8.13 -4.54
C CYS A 302 -3.99 -6.82 -3.90
N GLN A 303 -3.05 -6.85 -2.96
CA GLN A 303 -2.49 -5.63 -2.38
C GLN A 303 -1.78 -4.79 -3.44
N LEU A 304 -0.93 -5.40 -4.28
CA LEU A 304 -0.24 -4.67 -5.34
C LEU A 304 -1.24 -4.03 -6.32
N ALA A 305 -2.26 -4.79 -6.73
CA ALA A 305 -3.32 -4.30 -7.61
C ALA A 305 -4.04 -3.09 -7.01
N GLN A 306 -4.36 -3.12 -5.71
CA GLN A 306 -5.06 -2.01 -5.04
C GLN A 306 -4.22 -0.74 -5.01
N TYR A 307 -2.93 -0.83 -4.70
CA TYR A 307 -2.03 0.31 -4.70
C TYR A 307 -1.93 0.95 -6.10
N CYS A 308 -1.72 0.14 -7.14
CA CYS A 308 -1.62 0.60 -8.52
C CYS A 308 -2.95 1.15 -9.08
N VAL A 309 -4.09 0.56 -8.70
CA VAL A 309 -5.42 1.10 -9.07
C VAL A 309 -5.63 2.48 -8.47
N ILE A 310 -5.20 2.72 -7.23
CA ILE A 310 -5.35 4.03 -6.59
C ILE A 310 -4.50 5.09 -7.28
N GLY A 311 -3.23 4.81 -7.56
CA GLY A 311 -2.42 5.80 -8.28
C GLY A 311 -2.89 5.98 -9.73
N THR A 312 -3.45 4.97 -10.39
CA THR A 312 -4.13 5.15 -11.69
C THR A 312 -5.36 6.06 -11.58
N ILE A 313 -6.15 5.97 -10.50
CA ILE A 313 -7.26 6.89 -10.25
C ILE A 313 -6.72 8.33 -10.10
N VAL A 314 -5.59 8.52 -9.41
CA VAL A 314 -4.92 9.82 -9.28
C VAL A 314 -4.48 10.34 -10.65
N ASP A 315 -3.89 9.50 -11.49
CA ASP A 315 -3.43 9.87 -12.84
C ASP A 315 -4.60 10.31 -13.73
N ILE A 316 -5.69 9.53 -13.74
CA ILE A 316 -6.90 9.89 -14.47
C ILE A 316 -7.43 11.26 -13.98
N LYS A 317 -7.44 11.50 -12.66
CA LYS A 317 -7.88 12.79 -12.12
C LYS A 317 -6.98 13.95 -12.50
N ASN A 318 -5.67 13.73 -12.55
CA ASN A 318 -4.72 14.73 -13.01
C ASN A 318 -4.95 15.08 -14.49
N ASP A 319 -5.17 14.08 -15.35
CA ASP A 319 -5.48 14.29 -16.76
C ASP A 319 -6.81 15.03 -16.95
N GLU A 320 -7.86 14.65 -16.21
CA GLU A 320 -9.13 15.35 -16.28
C GLU A 320 -9.01 16.81 -15.81
N CYS A 321 -8.18 17.11 -14.82
CA CYS A 321 -7.88 18.48 -14.40
C CYS A 321 -7.16 19.26 -15.52
N ARG A 322 -6.17 18.65 -16.18
CA ARG A 322 -5.47 19.28 -17.30
C ARG A 322 -6.42 19.64 -18.44
N ILE A 323 -7.34 18.74 -18.80
CA ILE A 323 -8.36 18.98 -19.82
C ILE A 323 -9.30 20.10 -19.39
N ALA A 324 -9.81 20.07 -18.15
CA ALA A 324 -10.71 21.11 -17.64
C ALA A 324 -10.06 22.51 -17.63
N ILE A 325 -8.76 22.60 -17.35
CA ILE A 325 -8.01 23.86 -17.46
C ILE A 325 -8.01 24.34 -18.91
N TYR A 326 -7.74 23.45 -19.86
CA TYR A 326 -7.67 23.77 -21.30
C TYR A 326 -9.01 24.24 -21.88
N GLU A 327 -10.14 23.75 -21.37
CA GLU A 327 -11.49 24.11 -21.85
C GLU A 327 -11.96 25.51 -21.40
N VAL A 328 -11.23 26.17 -20.50
CA VAL A 328 -11.56 27.53 -20.05
C VAL A 328 -11.52 28.51 -21.23
N PRO A 329 -12.51 29.42 -21.39
CA PRO A 329 -12.57 30.34 -22.52
C PRO A 329 -11.54 31.49 -22.37
N PHE A 330 -10.27 31.21 -22.63
CA PHE A 330 -9.14 32.16 -22.51
C PHE A 330 -9.33 33.42 -23.35
N HIS A 331 -9.98 33.31 -24.51
CA HIS A 331 -10.25 34.42 -25.40
C HIS A 331 -11.15 35.51 -24.78
N LEU A 332 -11.88 35.19 -23.70
CA LEU A 332 -12.74 36.11 -22.96
C LEU A 332 -12.06 36.74 -21.74
N MET A 333 -10.81 36.35 -21.47
CA MET A 333 -10.01 36.81 -20.35
C MET A 333 -9.09 37.96 -20.76
N THR A 334 -8.58 38.66 -19.76
CA THR A 334 -7.55 39.70 -19.94
C THR A 334 -6.17 39.07 -20.04
N LYS A 335 -5.18 39.84 -20.51
CA LYS A 335 -3.80 39.35 -20.63
C LYS A 335 -3.24 38.84 -19.30
N SER A 336 -3.50 39.54 -18.20
CA SER A 336 -3.02 39.12 -16.87
C SER A 336 -3.73 37.86 -16.35
N GLU A 337 -5.03 37.72 -16.61
CA GLU A 337 -5.79 36.53 -16.21
C GLU A 337 -5.37 35.30 -17.04
N THR A 338 -5.12 35.50 -18.34
CA THR A 338 -4.66 34.44 -19.26
C THR A 338 -3.29 33.91 -18.83
N GLN A 339 -2.36 34.80 -18.47
CA GLN A 339 -1.04 34.40 -17.95
C GLN A 339 -1.15 33.50 -16.71
N ASN A 340 -2.11 33.76 -15.83
CA ASN A 340 -2.29 32.91 -14.64
C ASN A 340 -2.78 31.50 -15.02
N ILE A 341 -3.69 31.38 -16.00
CA ILE A 341 -4.11 30.05 -16.47
C ILE A 341 -2.99 29.36 -17.24
N GLU A 342 -2.20 30.06 -18.05
CA GLU A 342 -1.05 29.48 -18.74
C GLU A 342 -0.06 28.84 -17.76
N ILE A 343 0.24 29.52 -16.64
CA ILE A 343 1.07 28.98 -15.56
C ILE A 343 0.43 27.73 -14.93
N MET A 344 -0.88 27.78 -14.68
CA MET A 344 -1.63 26.65 -14.13
C MET A 344 -1.63 25.44 -15.08
N LEU A 345 -1.80 25.67 -16.38
CA LEU A 345 -1.74 24.63 -17.40
C LEU A 345 -0.33 24.04 -17.51
N PHE A 346 0.70 24.89 -17.50
CA PHE A 346 2.09 24.45 -17.48
C PHE A 346 2.39 23.55 -16.28
N LYS A 347 1.86 23.88 -15.10
CA LYS A 347 1.98 23.03 -13.91
C LYS A 347 1.17 21.74 -14.01
N ALA A 348 -0.04 21.79 -14.55
CA ALA A 348 -0.89 20.62 -14.74
C ALA A 348 -0.35 19.61 -15.79
N GLN A 349 0.58 20.02 -16.65
CA GLN A 349 1.27 19.11 -17.59
C GLN A 349 2.24 18.15 -16.90
N ASN A 350 2.79 18.54 -15.74
CA ASN A 350 3.68 17.71 -14.94
C ASN A 350 3.08 17.59 -13.52
N PRO A 351 1.95 16.87 -13.39
CA PRO A 351 1.26 16.79 -12.12
C PRO A 351 2.08 15.98 -11.11
N ASN A 352 1.96 16.34 -9.84
CA ASN A 352 2.46 15.49 -8.78
C ASN A 352 1.67 14.17 -8.79
N GLN A 353 2.37 13.06 -8.57
CA GLN A 353 1.83 11.70 -8.59
C GLN A 353 2.29 10.96 -7.33
N LEU A 354 1.71 9.79 -7.10
CA LEU A 354 2.21 8.86 -6.08
C LEU A 354 3.37 8.07 -6.68
N TYR A 355 4.52 8.07 -6.01
CA TYR A 355 5.73 7.42 -6.51
C TYR A 355 6.14 6.18 -5.71
N ILE A 356 6.74 5.23 -6.43
CA ILE A 356 7.56 4.14 -5.90
C ILE A 356 9.01 4.62 -5.91
N SER A 357 9.60 4.72 -4.72
CA SER A 357 10.99 5.15 -4.50
C SER A 357 11.34 6.52 -5.08
N GLY A 358 10.34 7.37 -5.38
CA GLY A 358 10.54 8.64 -6.08
C GLY A 358 10.97 8.51 -7.55
N LEU A 359 10.85 7.33 -8.14
CA LEU A 359 11.32 7.04 -9.50
C LEU A 359 10.17 6.66 -10.44
N LEU A 360 9.36 5.68 -10.05
CA LEU A 360 8.29 5.16 -10.90
C LEU A 360 6.92 5.61 -10.39
N PRO A 361 6.00 6.04 -11.26
CA PRO A 361 4.63 6.34 -10.86
C PRO A 361 3.93 5.07 -10.39
N LEU A 362 3.04 5.20 -9.41
CA LEU A 362 2.27 4.08 -8.90
C LEU A 362 1.03 3.84 -9.77
N ASN A 363 1.17 3.14 -10.91
CA ASN A 363 0.03 2.89 -11.81
C ASN A 363 -0.05 1.43 -12.30
N VAL A 364 -1.06 1.13 -13.10
CA VAL A 364 -1.29 -0.22 -13.68
C VAL A 364 -0.22 -0.60 -14.72
N GLU A 365 0.44 0.37 -15.34
CA GLU A 365 1.57 0.10 -16.26
C GLU A 365 2.75 -0.47 -15.47
N THR A 366 3.13 0.19 -14.37
CA THR A 366 4.16 -0.29 -13.45
C THR A 366 3.78 -1.63 -12.80
N MET A 367 2.48 -1.88 -12.52
CA MET A 367 2.02 -3.20 -12.09
C MET A 367 2.36 -4.29 -13.11
N THR A 368 2.18 -4.01 -14.40
CA THR A 368 2.46 -4.95 -15.49
C THR A 368 3.96 -5.25 -15.58
N GLU A 369 4.81 -4.25 -15.37
CA GLU A 369 6.27 -4.42 -15.29
C GLU A 369 6.68 -5.26 -14.09
N ILE A 370 6.09 -5.01 -12.92
CA ILE A 370 6.34 -5.79 -11.71
C ILE A 370 5.93 -7.25 -11.93
N LEU A 371 4.78 -7.52 -12.55
CA LEU A 371 4.33 -8.88 -12.86
C LEU A 371 5.28 -9.60 -13.83
N LYS A 372 5.81 -8.90 -14.85
CA LYS A 372 6.86 -9.43 -15.72
C LYS A 372 8.12 -9.76 -14.92
N GLY A 373 8.51 -8.88 -13.99
CA GLY A 373 9.63 -9.09 -13.07
C GLY A 373 9.44 -10.33 -12.18
N ILE A 374 8.23 -10.55 -11.67
CA ILE A 374 7.89 -11.76 -10.89
C ILE A 374 8.05 -13.01 -11.76
N TYR A 375 7.52 -13.01 -12.98
CA TYR A 375 7.65 -14.14 -13.90
C TYR A 375 9.11 -14.44 -14.27
N GLN A 376 9.89 -13.39 -14.54
CA GLN A 376 11.32 -13.52 -14.84
C GLN A 376 12.10 -14.07 -13.65
N GLY A 377 11.89 -13.52 -12.45
CA GLY A 377 12.51 -14.00 -11.22
C GLY A 377 12.15 -15.46 -10.89
N PHE A 378 10.88 -15.82 -11.07
CA PHE A 378 10.41 -17.19 -10.93
C PHE A 378 11.08 -18.15 -11.94
N THR A 379 11.10 -17.78 -13.23
CA THR A 379 11.72 -18.59 -14.29
C THR A 379 13.23 -18.73 -14.09
N MET A 380 13.89 -17.68 -13.60
CA MET A 380 15.30 -17.72 -13.23
C MET A 380 15.56 -18.76 -12.14
N LEU A 381 14.75 -18.79 -11.07
CA LEU A 381 14.87 -19.80 -10.02
C LEU A 381 14.62 -21.23 -10.55
N LEU A 382 13.65 -21.40 -11.44
CA LEU A 382 13.36 -22.69 -12.07
C LEU A 382 14.53 -23.23 -12.91
N ASN A 383 15.15 -22.38 -13.73
CA ASN A 383 16.25 -22.79 -14.62
C ASN A 383 17.58 -23.00 -13.86
N PHE A 384 17.81 -22.20 -12.81
CA PHE A 384 19.06 -22.24 -12.05
C PHE A 384 19.13 -23.44 -11.09
N TRP A 385 18.02 -23.80 -10.46
CA TRP A 385 18.00 -24.81 -9.41
C TRP A 385 18.45 -26.21 -9.86
N PRO A 386 17.94 -26.79 -10.96
CA PRO A 386 18.36 -28.12 -11.43
C PRO A 386 19.84 -28.17 -11.83
N SER A 387 20.35 -27.08 -12.39
CA SER A 387 21.64 -26.99 -13.07
C SER A 387 22.83 -26.84 -12.10
N HIS A 388 22.63 -26.24 -10.93
CA HIS A 388 23.72 -25.93 -9.99
C HIS A 388 23.56 -26.58 -8.62
N TRP A 389 22.46 -27.30 -8.35
CA TRP A 389 22.27 -28.07 -7.12
C TRP A 389 23.38 -29.11 -6.89
N LYS A 390 23.84 -29.79 -7.96
CA LYS A 390 24.96 -30.74 -7.90
C LYS A 390 26.29 -30.10 -7.51
N ILE A 391 26.51 -28.83 -7.90
CA ILE A 391 27.73 -28.07 -7.61
C ILE A 391 27.65 -27.44 -6.21
N TYR A 392 26.46 -26.98 -5.80
CA TYR A 392 26.22 -26.38 -4.49
C TYR A 392 26.39 -27.37 -3.34
N GLN A 393 26.04 -28.66 -3.53
CA GLN A 393 26.29 -29.70 -2.53
C GLN A 393 27.79 -29.84 -2.18
N GLN A 394 28.70 -29.53 -3.11
CA GLN A 394 30.15 -29.70 -2.94
C GLN A 394 30.86 -28.49 -2.29
N MET A 395 30.17 -27.36 -2.04
CA MET A 395 30.79 -26.14 -1.51
C MET A 395 30.87 -26.09 0.03
N PRO A 396 31.94 -25.51 0.62
CA PRO A 396 32.06 -25.31 2.07
C PRO A 396 31.06 -24.28 2.61
N VAL A 397 30.64 -24.44 3.87
CA VAL A 397 29.53 -23.70 4.52
C VAL A 397 29.76 -22.19 4.57
N SER A 398 31.00 -21.74 4.75
CA SER A 398 31.36 -20.30 4.77
C SER A 398 31.07 -19.62 3.43
N MET A 399 31.30 -20.32 2.31
CA MET A 399 31.11 -19.79 0.96
C MET A 399 29.63 -19.78 0.55
N LYS A 400 28.83 -20.71 1.08
CA LYS A 400 27.37 -20.80 0.88
C LYS A 400 26.63 -19.60 1.48
N ILE A 401 27.02 -19.16 2.68
CA ILE A 401 26.41 -18.01 3.37
C ILE A 401 26.72 -16.70 2.62
N SER A 402 27.97 -16.53 2.17
CA SER A 402 28.37 -15.38 1.36
C SER A 402 27.64 -15.32 0.02
N LEU A 403 27.36 -16.45 -0.62
CA LEU A 403 26.65 -16.51 -1.91
C LEU A 403 25.16 -16.19 -1.79
N VAL A 404 24.50 -16.55 -0.68
CA VAL A 404 23.10 -16.17 -0.43
C VAL A 404 22.99 -14.67 -0.16
N PHE A 405 23.93 -14.09 0.60
CA PHE A 405 23.98 -12.64 0.85
C PHE A 405 24.45 -11.82 -0.36
N LEU A 406 25.43 -12.30 -1.15
CA LEU A 406 25.83 -11.64 -2.40
C LEU A 406 24.75 -11.74 -3.48
N LYS A 407 23.93 -12.79 -3.49
CA LYS A 407 22.86 -12.94 -4.50
C LYS A 407 21.60 -12.18 -4.15
N SER A 408 21.27 -12.02 -2.87
CA SER A 408 20.21 -11.10 -2.45
C SER A 408 20.58 -9.65 -2.76
N THR A 409 21.86 -9.27 -2.61
CA THR A 409 22.35 -7.96 -3.09
C THR A 409 22.44 -7.86 -4.61
N HIS A 410 22.69 -8.95 -5.35
CA HIS A 410 22.56 -8.96 -6.82
C HIS A 410 21.11 -8.82 -7.29
N ILE A 411 20.12 -9.35 -6.59
CA ILE A 411 18.70 -9.09 -6.88
C ILE A 411 18.36 -7.62 -6.63
N ILE A 412 18.91 -7.01 -5.56
CA ILE A 412 18.82 -5.57 -5.30
C ILE A 412 19.55 -4.76 -6.39
N TRP A 413 20.69 -5.25 -6.89
CA TRP A 413 21.47 -4.65 -7.98
C TRP A 413 20.79 -4.77 -9.34
N VAL A 414 20.16 -5.90 -9.63
CA VAL A 414 19.34 -6.10 -10.83
C VAL A 414 18.12 -5.18 -10.78
N TRP A 415 17.51 -5.00 -9.60
CA TRP A 415 16.41 -4.04 -9.42
C TRP A 415 16.86 -2.57 -9.57
N THR A 416 18.06 -2.21 -9.11
CA THR A 416 18.65 -0.87 -9.34
C THR A 416 19.22 -0.66 -10.74
N LEU A 417 19.51 -1.74 -11.48
CA LEU A 417 19.84 -1.71 -12.91
C LEU A 417 18.57 -1.56 -13.76
N PHE A 418 17.49 -2.25 -13.41
CA PHE A 418 16.17 -2.04 -14.06
C PHE A 418 15.58 -0.66 -13.76
N SER A 419 15.89 -0.05 -12.60
CA SER A 419 15.52 1.35 -12.33
C SER A 419 16.41 2.39 -13.04
N ARG A 420 17.47 1.96 -13.74
CA ARG A 420 18.39 2.83 -14.50
C ARG A 420 18.25 2.70 -16.02
N SER A 421 17.53 1.71 -16.53
CA SER A 421 17.43 1.45 -17.96
C SER A 421 16.36 2.24 -18.71
N GLU A 422 15.73 3.25 -18.08
CA GLU A 422 14.83 4.21 -18.76
C GLU A 422 15.42 5.64 -18.86
N ILE A 423 16.73 5.79 -18.63
CA ILE A 423 17.45 7.01 -19.02
C ILE A 423 18.32 6.67 -20.21
N GLU A 424 17.69 6.57 -21.38
CA GLU A 424 18.26 6.85 -22.71
C GLU A 424 17.18 6.55 -23.76
N ILE A 425 16.34 7.55 -24.03
CA ILE A 425 15.99 8.11 -25.36
C ILE A 425 15.34 9.47 -25.14
#